data_AF-A0A659UMP8-F1
#
_entry.id   AF-A0A659UMP8-F1
#
_cell.length_a   1.000
_cell.length_b   1.000
_cell.length_c   1.000
_cell.angle_alpha   90.00
_cell.angle_beta   90.00
_cell.angle_gamma   90.00
#
_symmetry.space_group_name_H-M   'P 1'
#
loop_
_entity.id
_entity.type
_entity.pdbx_description
1 polymer ?
#
loop_
_entity_poly.entity_id
_entity_poly.type
_entity_poly.pdbx_seq_one_letter_code
_entity_poly.pdbx_strand_id
1 'polypeptide(L)'
;VVLIAAYVLVAIAGRAGLMLGGADVVFECAGVRDTVEQSMRLARAGGTVVIVGVTPQGMKAEFEPFDLLFRELKVLGSFLNPYTHRRAAELIASGAIEIDRLIYRQV
;
A
#
# COMPACT_ATOMS: atom_id res chain seq x y z
N VAL A 1 -5.11 -12.68 1.40
CA VAL A 1 -4.26 -11.88 2.32
C VAL A 1 -2.87 -12.51 2.49
N VAL A 2 -2.74 -13.81 2.77
CA VAL A 2 -1.42 -14.51 2.83
C VAL A 2 -0.64 -14.45 1.51
N LEU A 3 -1.33 -14.43 0.35
CA LEU A 3 -0.67 -14.28 -0.96
C LEU A 3 0.01 -12.92 -1.19
N ILE A 4 -0.42 -11.84 -0.52
CA ILE A 4 0.11 -10.49 -0.78
C ILE A 4 1.48 -10.31 -0.14
N ALA A 5 1.72 -10.87 1.06
CA ALA A 5 3.03 -10.76 1.72
C ALA A 5 4.16 -11.44 0.91
N ALA A 6 3.88 -12.62 0.34
CA ALA A 6 4.85 -13.34 -0.51
C ALA A 6 5.06 -12.65 -1.88
N TYR A 7 3.99 -12.12 -2.50
CA TYR A 7 4.11 -11.42 -3.78
C TYR A 7 4.78 -10.04 -3.66
N VAL A 8 4.55 -9.32 -2.56
CA VAL A 8 5.20 -8.03 -2.32
C VAL A 8 6.71 -8.26 -2.22
N LEU A 9 7.19 -9.18 -1.38
CA LEU A 9 8.62 -9.53 -1.30
C LEU A 9 9.25 -9.86 -2.67
N VAL A 10 8.54 -10.59 -3.54
CA VAL A 10 8.99 -10.94 -4.90
C VAL A 10 8.95 -9.75 -5.88
N ALA A 11 8.08 -8.76 -5.68
CA ALA A 11 7.96 -7.58 -6.55
C ALA A 11 8.92 -6.44 -6.16
N ILE A 12 9.21 -6.25 -4.87
CA ILE A 12 10.28 -5.34 -4.38
C ILE A 12 11.66 -5.98 -4.45
N ALA A 13 11.77 -7.31 -4.54
CA ALA A 13 13.00 -7.99 -4.89
C ALA A 13 13.09 -8.14 -6.42
N GLY A 14 13.70 -7.17 -7.11
CA GLY A 14 14.11 -7.39 -8.50
C GLY A 14 15.10 -8.56 -8.59
N ARG A 15 15.54 -8.93 -9.79
CA ARG A 15 16.63 -9.92 -10.00
C ARG A 15 17.94 -9.59 -9.24
N ALA A 16 18.05 -8.39 -8.66
CA ALA A 16 19.17 -7.89 -7.88
C ALA A 16 18.89 -7.74 -6.35
N GLY A 17 17.75 -8.21 -5.84
CA GLY A 17 17.37 -8.09 -4.42
C GLY A 17 16.41 -6.92 -4.11
N LEU A 18 16.12 -6.72 -2.82
CA LEU A 18 15.24 -5.65 -2.29
C LEU A 18 15.62 -4.28 -2.88
N MET A 19 14.61 -3.49 -3.31
CA MET A 19 14.79 -2.14 -3.87
C MET A 19 15.87 -1.36 -3.11
N LEU A 20 16.98 -1.07 -3.79
CA LEU A 20 18.11 -0.30 -3.25
C LEU A 20 17.63 1.14 -2.94
N GLY A 21 17.23 1.39 -1.69
CA GLY A 21 16.83 2.71 -1.21
C GLY A 21 15.35 2.88 -0.85
N GLY A 22 14.48 1.89 -1.10
CA GLY A 22 13.05 1.95 -0.77
C GLY A 22 12.16 2.60 -1.85
N ALA A 23 10.84 2.54 -1.66
CA ALA A 23 9.84 3.05 -2.60
C ALA A 23 9.41 4.50 -2.30
N ASP A 24 9.13 5.31 -3.33
CA ASP A 24 8.58 6.66 -3.18
C ASP A 24 7.26 6.69 -2.40
N VAL A 25 6.38 5.74 -2.71
CA VAL A 25 5.06 5.59 -2.10
C VAL A 25 4.81 4.12 -1.82
N VAL A 26 4.34 3.81 -0.60
CA VAL A 26 3.94 2.47 -0.17
C VAL A 26 2.46 2.51 0.18
N PHE A 27 1.65 1.69 -0.50
CA PHE A 27 0.24 1.49 -0.17
C PHE A 27 0.09 0.26 0.72
N GLU A 28 -0.38 0.45 1.96
CA GLU A 28 -0.74 -0.64 2.86
C GLU A 28 -2.21 -1.01 2.60
N CYS A 29 -2.43 -2.23 2.11
CA CYS A 29 -3.76 -2.71 1.71
C CYS A 29 -4.20 -3.98 2.45
N ALA A 30 -3.31 -4.60 3.24
CA ALA A 30 -3.60 -5.86 3.91
C ALA A 30 -4.28 -5.66 5.27
N GLY A 31 -4.08 -4.51 5.93
CA GLY A 31 -4.75 -4.16 7.18
C GLY A 31 -4.32 -5.01 8.37
N VAL A 32 -3.08 -5.54 8.35
CA VAL A 32 -2.51 -6.31 9.46
C VAL A 32 -1.30 -5.58 10.04
N ARG A 33 -1.04 -5.77 11.35
CA ARG A 33 0.03 -5.07 12.08
C ARG A 33 1.37 -5.18 11.34
N ASP A 34 1.77 -6.38 10.98
CA ASP A 34 3.08 -6.64 10.37
C ASP A 34 3.27 -5.84 9.08
N THR A 35 2.24 -5.75 8.22
CA THR A 35 2.34 -5.00 6.96
C THR A 35 2.30 -3.49 7.18
N VAL A 36 1.57 -3.02 8.19
CA VAL A 36 1.61 -1.61 8.60
C VAL A 36 3.02 -1.23 9.05
N GLU A 37 3.65 -2.01 9.92
CA GLU A 37 5.00 -1.70 10.42
C GLU A 37 6.09 -1.90 9.35
N GLN A 38 5.92 -2.88 8.46
CA GLN A 38 6.80 -3.07 7.31
C GLN A 38 6.71 -1.92 6.31
N SER A 39 5.52 -1.37 6.08
CA SER A 39 5.31 -0.29 5.11
C SER A 39 6.19 0.93 5.38
N MET A 40 6.40 1.26 6.66
CA MET A 40 7.29 2.32 7.12
C MET A 40 8.75 2.09 6.70
N ARG A 41 9.22 0.84 6.79
CA ARG A 41 10.58 0.44 6.42
C ARG A 41 10.78 0.35 4.91
N LEU A 42 9.72 0.07 4.16
CA LEU A 42 9.74 -0.05 2.70
C LEU A 42 9.76 1.32 2.00
N ALA A 43 9.23 2.36 2.63
CA ALA A 43 9.31 3.72 2.09
C ALA A 43 10.76 4.21 2.08
N ARG A 44 11.17 4.94 1.05
CA ARG A 44 12.47 5.64 1.04
C ARG A 44 12.46 6.86 1.96
N ALA A 45 13.63 7.48 2.19
CA ALA A 45 13.68 8.81 2.79
C ALA A 45 12.91 9.83 1.92
N GLY A 46 12.07 10.66 2.55
CA GLY A 46 11.09 11.56 1.95
C GLY A 46 9.87 10.85 1.35
N GLY A 47 9.72 9.54 1.59
CA GLY A 47 8.65 8.71 1.03
C GLY A 47 7.31 8.87 1.76
N THR A 48 6.26 8.31 1.16
CA THR A 48 4.90 8.35 1.70
C THR A 48 4.35 6.95 1.91
N VAL A 49 3.82 6.68 3.10
CA VAL A 49 3.02 5.51 3.40
C VAL A 49 1.55 5.91 3.40
N VAL A 50 0.72 5.19 2.63
CA VAL A 50 -0.73 5.38 2.56
C VAL A 50 -1.43 4.15 3.12
N ILE A 51 -2.12 4.32 4.25
CA ILE A 51 -2.92 3.27 4.87
C ILE A 51 -4.30 3.25 4.22
N VAL A 52 -4.56 2.20 3.44
CA VAL A 52 -5.83 1.93 2.75
C VAL A 52 -6.55 0.73 3.37
N GLY A 53 -5.79 -0.26 3.85
CA GLY A 53 -6.30 -1.43 4.54
C GLY A 53 -7.02 -1.07 5.84
N VAL A 54 -8.21 -1.64 6.05
CA VAL A 54 -8.96 -1.47 7.30
C VAL A 54 -8.38 -2.40 8.36
N THR A 55 -7.80 -1.83 9.41
CA THR A 55 -7.33 -2.57 10.59
C THR A 55 -8.45 -2.76 11.61
N PRO A 56 -8.48 -3.85 12.39
CA PRO A 56 -9.35 -4.00 13.54
C PRO A 56 -9.27 -2.80 14.50
N GLN A 57 -10.42 -2.36 15.00
CA GLN A 57 -10.48 -1.28 15.98
C GLN A 57 -9.67 -1.65 17.23
N GLY A 58 -8.83 -0.74 17.69
CA GLY A 58 -7.96 -0.96 18.85
C GLY A 58 -6.63 -1.65 18.54
N MET A 59 -6.42 -2.15 17.32
CA MET A 59 -5.10 -2.55 16.86
C MET A 59 -4.14 -1.36 16.99
N LYS A 60 -2.93 -1.63 17.49
CA LYS A 60 -1.81 -0.71 17.46
C LYS A 60 -0.77 -1.24 16.47
N ALA A 61 0.10 -0.37 15.99
CA ALA A 61 1.28 -0.73 15.23
C ALA A 61 2.43 0.13 15.75
N GLU A 62 3.61 -0.45 15.83
CA GLU A 62 4.81 0.22 16.34
C GLU A 62 5.64 0.80 15.19
N PHE A 63 6.07 2.04 15.36
CA PHE A 63 7.03 2.67 14.46
C PHE A 63 7.98 3.53 15.29
N GLU A 64 9.19 3.76 14.77
CA GLU A 64 10.19 4.58 15.43
C GLU A 64 9.97 6.07 15.05
N PRO A 65 9.62 6.96 16.00
CA PRO A 65 9.40 8.37 15.67
C PRO A 65 10.66 9.09 15.19
N PHE A 66 11.84 8.67 15.65
CA PHE A 66 13.13 9.19 15.18
C PHE A 66 13.34 8.89 13.70
N ASP A 67 13.04 7.65 13.28
CA ASP A 67 13.12 7.25 11.87
C ASP A 67 12.12 8.02 11.00
N LEU A 68 10.88 8.18 11.46
CA LEU A 68 9.87 9.00 10.79
C LEU A 68 10.33 10.45 10.58
N LEU A 69 10.97 11.04 11.60
CA LEU A 69 11.53 12.40 11.53
C LEU A 69 12.74 12.46 10.59
N PHE A 70 13.74 11.62 10.81
CA PHE A 70 15.03 11.69 10.13
C PHE A 70 14.93 11.36 8.64
N ARG A 71 14.03 10.44 8.29
CA ARG A 71 13.69 10.10 6.91
C ARG A 71 12.55 10.94 6.36
N GLU A 72 12.06 11.95 7.09
CA GLU A 72 10.95 12.84 6.66
C GLU A 72 9.76 12.07 6.05
N LEU A 73 9.35 10.98 6.70
CA LEU A 73 8.25 10.15 6.18
C LEU A 73 6.90 10.85 6.35
N LYS A 74 6.01 10.59 5.39
CA LYS A 74 4.60 10.97 5.47
C LYS A 74 3.75 9.73 5.69
N VAL A 75 2.85 9.76 6.67
CA VAL A 75 1.88 8.69 6.93
C VAL A 75 0.48 9.25 6.76
N LEU A 76 -0.25 8.72 5.78
CA LEU A 76 -1.57 9.22 5.38
C LEU A 76 -2.62 8.11 5.49
N GLY A 77 -3.78 8.45 6.05
CA GLY A 77 -4.97 7.59 5.93
C GLY A 77 -5.71 7.90 4.63
N SER A 78 -6.19 6.87 3.95
CA SER A 78 -7.10 7.00 2.81
C SER A 78 -8.42 6.31 3.14
N PHE A 79 -9.49 7.10 3.30
CA PHE A 79 -10.80 6.58 3.67
C PHE A 79 -11.81 6.87 2.57
N LEU A 80 -12.44 5.80 2.09
CA LEU A 80 -13.44 5.84 1.03
C LEU A 80 -12.91 6.58 -0.21
N ASN A 81 -13.76 7.39 -0.84
CA ASN A 81 -13.53 7.81 -2.21
C ASN A 81 -14.21 9.16 -2.52
N PRO A 82 -13.99 10.22 -1.71
CA PRO A 82 -14.65 11.51 -1.90
C PRO A 82 -14.36 12.07 -3.30
N TYR A 83 -15.42 12.43 -4.03
CA TYR A 83 -15.35 13.08 -5.35
C TYR A 83 -14.59 12.28 -6.45
N THR A 84 -14.38 10.98 -6.29
CA THR A 84 -13.58 10.16 -7.24
C THR A 84 -14.39 9.23 -8.13
N HIS A 85 -15.67 9.00 -7.84
CA HIS A 85 -16.53 8.06 -8.58
C HIS A 85 -16.54 8.28 -10.10
N ARG A 86 -16.69 9.54 -10.54
CA ARG A 86 -16.70 9.88 -11.97
C ARG A 86 -15.41 9.47 -12.66
N ARG A 87 -14.25 9.78 -12.06
CA ARG A 87 -12.93 9.43 -12.61
C ARG A 87 -12.73 7.92 -12.65
N ALA A 88 -13.20 7.19 -11.66
CA ALA A 88 -13.16 5.73 -11.66
C ALA A 88 -13.99 5.14 -12.82
N ALA A 89 -15.20 5.65 -13.06
CA ALA A 89 -16.03 5.24 -14.18
C ALA A 89 -15.36 5.54 -15.53
N GLU A 90 -14.72 6.71 -15.68
CA GLU A 90 -13.97 7.09 -16.89
C GLU A 90 -12.79 6.14 -17.17
N LEU A 91 -12.06 5.70 -16.12
CA LEU A 91 -10.97 4.72 -16.27
C LEU A 91 -11.47 3.35 -16.74
N ILE A 92 -12.64 2.93 -16.28
CA ILE A 92 -13.29 1.69 -16.74
C ILE A 92 -13.77 1.86 -18.19
N ALA A 93 -14.51 2.92 -18.47
CA ALA A 93 -15.10 3.17 -19.79
C ALA A 93 -14.05 3.32 -20.89
N SER A 94 -12.89 3.90 -20.57
CA SER A 94 -11.76 4.03 -21.51
C SER A 94 -10.96 2.75 -21.71
N GLY A 95 -11.19 1.70 -20.92
CA GLY A 95 -10.38 0.48 -20.94
C GLY A 95 -8.97 0.67 -20.37
N ALA A 96 -8.72 1.77 -19.65
CA ALA A 96 -7.42 2.04 -19.04
C ALA A 96 -7.07 1.05 -17.90
N ILE A 97 -8.06 0.34 -17.37
CA ILE A 97 -7.91 -0.69 -16.33
C ILE A 97 -8.62 -1.97 -16.77
N GLU A 98 -7.92 -3.10 -16.75
CA GLU A 98 -8.50 -4.43 -17.01
C GLU A 98 -9.19 -4.95 -15.74
N ILE A 99 -10.53 -4.87 -15.70
CA ILE A 99 -11.32 -5.27 -14.52
C ILE A 99 -11.78 -6.73 -14.56
N ASP A 100 -11.86 -7.35 -15.74
CA ASP A 100 -12.42 -8.70 -15.90
C ASP A 100 -11.61 -9.75 -15.13
N ARG A 101 -10.29 -9.57 -15.02
CA ARG A 101 -9.41 -10.44 -14.23
C ARG A 101 -9.64 -10.39 -12.73
N LEU A 102 -10.33 -9.36 -12.24
CA LEU A 102 -10.67 -9.21 -10.82
C LEU A 102 -11.93 -10.02 -10.45
N ILE A 103 -12.71 -10.47 -11.44
CA ILE A 103 -13.91 -11.28 -11.23
C ILE A 103 -13.51 -12.74 -11.09
N TYR A 104 -13.39 -13.22 -9.85
CA TYR A 104 -13.01 -14.62 -9.57
C TYR A 104 -14.19 -15.59 -9.48
N ARG A 105 -15.42 -15.08 -9.25
CA ARG A 105 -16.66 -15.86 -9.17
C ARG A 105 -17.85 -15.00 -9.57
N GLN A 106 -18.76 -15.57 -10.35
CA GLN A 106 -20.06 -15.02 -10.66
C GLN A 106 -21.13 -15.99 -10.14
N VAL A 107 -22.15 -15.46 -9.45
CA VAL A 107 -23.24 -16.24 -8.83
C VAL A 107 -24.54 -15.85 -9.49
#